data_AF-A0A1Y6JS80-F1
#
_entry.id   AF-A0A1Y6JS80-F1
#
_cell.length_a   1.000
_cell.length_b   1.000
_cell.length_c   1.000
_cell.angle_alpha   90.00
_cell.angle_beta   90.00
_cell.angle_gamma   90.00
#
_symmetry.space_group_name_H-M   'P 1'
#
loop_
_entity.id
_entity.type
_entity.pdbx_description
1 polymer ?
#
loop_
_entity_poly.entity_id
_entity_poly.type
_entity_poly.pdbx_seq_one_letter_code
_entity_poly.pdbx_strand_id
1 'polypeptide(L)'
;MERLQKIEALGALNLLSGGSASLAAVSDLHQATGRDLNLVVGHKHNATVGGDMHERIEGLRESITSESQRFQASKTWMGSESLNIFKVLCDTLDLIKAMNAQIASHSHGGTPIPDNAKEFSLDGLKADILLSELKKVTHLKCVTN
;
A
#
# COMPACT_ATOMS: atom_id res chain seq x y z
N MET A 1 -9.65 25.16 37.57
CA MET A 1 -10.54 23.99 37.50
C MET A 1 -11.58 24.31 36.45
N GLU A 2 -11.43 23.80 35.23
CA GLU A 2 -12.42 24.03 34.19
C GLU A 2 -13.70 23.24 34.50
N ARG A 3 -14.85 23.90 34.34
CA ARG A 3 -16.16 23.30 34.60
C ARG A 3 -16.54 22.41 33.42
N LEU A 4 -16.37 21.10 33.58
CA LEU A 4 -16.89 20.11 32.64
C LEU A 4 -18.42 20.13 32.65
N GLN A 5 -19.03 20.31 31.48
CA GLN A 5 -20.45 20.04 31.26
C GLN A 5 -20.56 18.71 30.51
N LYS A 6 -21.19 17.70 31.14
CA LYS A 6 -21.25 16.33 30.61
C LYS A 6 -22.69 15.86 30.49
N ILE A 7 -22.94 15.00 29.50
CA ILE A 7 -24.13 14.15 29.41
C ILE A 7 -23.64 12.72 29.61
N GLU A 8 -24.09 12.07 30.69
CA GLU A 8 -23.69 10.71 31.04
C GLU A 8 -24.92 9.80 31.01
N ALA A 9 -24.85 8.74 30.20
CA ALA A 9 -25.86 7.69 30.13
C ALA A 9 -25.19 6.35 30.50
N LEU A 10 -25.54 5.81 31.66
CA LEU A 10 -24.98 4.55 32.18
C LEU A 10 -25.68 3.29 31.62
N GLY A 11 -26.75 3.49 30.84
CA GLY A 11 -27.47 2.45 30.11
C GLY A 11 -27.34 2.62 28.60
N ALA A 12 -28.38 2.27 27.86
CA ALA A 12 -28.43 2.53 26.43
C ALA A 12 -28.66 4.03 26.15
N LEU A 13 -27.88 4.59 25.23
CA LEU A 13 -28.10 5.91 24.65
C LEU A 13 -28.48 5.74 23.17
N ASN A 14 -29.59 6.33 22.75
CA ASN A 14 -29.99 6.36 21.35
C ASN A 14 -30.15 7.83 20.90
N LEU A 15 -29.38 8.24 19.90
CA LEU A 15 -29.41 9.59 19.34
C LEU A 15 -29.81 9.51 17.86
N LEU A 16 -31.10 9.75 17.61
CA LEU A 16 -31.68 9.71 16.28
C LEU A 16 -31.81 11.14 15.74
N SER A 17 -31.23 11.41 14.58
CA SER A 17 -31.48 12.64 13.82
C SER A 17 -32.12 12.26 12.48
N GLY A 18 -33.28 12.85 12.18
CA GLY A 18 -33.92 12.73 10.86
C GLY A 18 -33.27 13.61 9.79
N GLY A 19 -32.27 14.42 10.16
CA GLY A 19 -31.51 15.28 9.27
C GLY A 19 -30.01 15.08 9.49
N SER A 20 -29.28 16.19 9.70
CA SER A 20 -27.85 16.14 10.01
C SER A 20 -27.59 15.88 11.48
N ALA A 21 -26.48 15.22 11.78
CA ALA A 21 -25.84 15.24 13.08
C ALA A 21 -24.39 15.70 12.89
N SER A 22 -23.88 16.53 13.79
CA SER A 22 -22.51 17.02 13.76
C SER A 22 -21.88 16.86 15.12
N LEU A 23 -20.71 16.23 15.15
CA LEU A 23 -19.88 16.09 16.33
C LEU A 23 -18.52 16.71 16.03
N ALA A 24 -18.15 17.72 16.79
CA ALA A 24 -16.89 18.45 16.62
C ALA A 24 -16.23 18.63 17.98
N ALA A 25 -14.91 18.51 18.01
CA ALA A 25 -14.08 18.81 19.17
C ALA A 25 -13.00 19.81 18.75
N VAL A 26 -12.69 20.78 19.62
CA VAL A 26 -11.64 21.79 19.38
C VAL A 26 -10.25 21.22 19.65
N SER A 27 -10.16 20.29 20.60
CA SER A 27 -8.96 19.49 20.89
C SER A 27 -9.23 18.06 20.46
N ASP A 28 -9.33 17.13 21.41
CA ASP A 28 -9.38 15.70 21.12
C ASP A 28 -10.82 15.16 21.07
N LEU A 29 -11.05 14.22 20.14
CA LEU A 29 -12.24 13.39 20.09
C LEU A 29 -11.83 11.95 20.35
N HIS A 30 -12.38 11.35 21.43
CA HIS A 30 -12.16 9.95 21.75
C HIS A 30 -13.44 9.14 21.49
N GLN A 31 -13.32 8.05 20.73
CA GLN A 31 -14.38 7.06 20.54
C GLN A 31 -13.83 5.69 20.94
N ALA A 32 -14.44 5.06 21.94
CA ALA A 32 -14.03 3.77 22.46
C ALA A 32 -15.27 2.92 22.79
N THR A 33 -15.19 1.63 22.50
CA THR A 33 -16.26 0.65 22.77
C THR A 33 -15.65 -0.57 23.47
N GLY A 34 -16.39 -1.18 24.40
CA GLY A 34 -15.91 -2.38 25.10
C GLY A 34 -15.97 -3.68 24.28
N ARG A 35 -16.67 -3.69 23.14
CA ARG A 35 -16.81 -4.88 22.30
C ARG A 35 -16.74 -4.55 20.81
N ASP A 36 -17.81 -3.99 20.25
CA ASP A 36 -17.93 -3.77 18.80
C ASP A 36 -18.19 -2.29 18.48
N LEU A 37 -17.49 -1.78 17.46
CA LEU A 37 -17.81 -0.50 16.80
C LEU A 37 -18.29 -0.78 15.38
N ASN A 38 -19.53 -0.44 15.09
CA ASN A 38 -20.12 -0.59 13.75
C ASN A 38 -20.32 0.80 13.13
N LEU A 39 -19.62 1.07 12.03
CA LEU A 39 -19.80 2.29 11.23
C LEU A 39 -20.39 1.91 9.88
N VAL A 40 -21.58 2.43 9.60
CA VAL A 40 -22.29 2.19 8.33
C VAL A 40 -22.52 3.53 7.64
N VAL A 41 -22.13 3.60 6.36
CA VAL A 41 -22.27 4.81 5.54
C VAL A 41 -22.91 4.42 4.22
N GLY A 42 -24.09 4.99 3.91
CA GLY A 42 -24.87 4.58 2.74
C GLY A 42 -24.36 5.10 1.39
N HIS A 43 -23.41 6.03 1.38
CA HIS A 43 -22.88 6.59 0.13
C HIS A 43 -21.36 6.79 0.17
N LYS A 44 -20.87 7.82 0.88
CA LYS A 44 -19.44 8.16 0.89
C LYS A 44 -18.92 8.33 2.31
N HIS A 45 -17.92 7.53 2.68
CA HIS A 45 -17.12 7.76 3.88
C HIS A 45 -15.87 8.58 3.51
N ASN A 46 -15.78 9.81 4.01
CA ASN A 46 -14.58 10.64 3.90
C ASN A 46 -13.89 10.72 5.26
N ALA A 47 -12.62 10.33 5.30
CA ALA A 47 -11.73 10.57 6.44
C ALA A 47 -10.57 11.44 5.96
N THR A 48 -10.26 12.51 6.68
CA THR A 48 -9.13 13.40 6.38
C THR A 48 -8.30 13.55 7.63
N VAL A 49 -6.99 13.31 7.50
CA VAL A 49 -6.03 13.40 8.60
C VAL A 49 -4.95 14.39 8.16
N GLY A 50 -4.71 15.43 8.97
CA GLY A 50 -3.69 16.44 8.68
C GLY A 50 -2.27 16.00 9.05
N GLY A 51 -2.14 15.03 9.97
CA GLY A 51 -0.89 14.38 10.36
C GLY A 51 -0.90 12.90 10.01
N ASP A 52 -0.44 12.05 10.93
CA ASP A 52 -0.30 10.61 10.69
C ASP A 52 -1.59 9.83 11.02
N MET A 53 -1.94 8.87 10.17
CA MET A 53 -2.99 7.88 10.43
C MET A 53 -2.35 6.57 10.88
N HIS A 54 -2.60 6.15 12.12
CA HIS A 54 -2.14 4.86 12.65
C HIS A 54 -3.34 3.91 12.80
N GLU A 55 -3.28 2.79 12.09
CA GLU A 55 -4.27 1.71 12.21
C GLU A 55 -3.57 0.46 12.77
N ARG A 56 -4.01 -0.01 13.95
CA ARG A 56 -3.52 -1.24 14.56
C ARG A 56 -4.61 -2.29 14.54
N ILE A 57 -4.35 -3.38 13.82
CA ILE A 57 -5.32 -4.46 13.61
C ILE A 57 -4.63 -5.76 14.02
N GLU A 58 -5.05 -6.33 15.14
CA GLU A 58 -4.53 -7.62 15.63
C GLU A 58 -5.11 -8.82 14.85
N GLY A 59 -6.33 -8.64 14.31
CA GLY A 59 -7.02 -9.64 13.49
C GLY A 59 -6.83 -9.40 11.99
N LEU A 60 -7.91 -9.57 11.23
CA LEU A 60 -7.93 -9.39 9.77
C LEU A 60 -8.32 -7.96 9.40
N ARG A 61 -7.57 -7.37 8.45
CA ARG A 61 -8.05 -6.26 7.64
C ARG A 61 -8.55 -6.79 6.31
N GLU A 62 -9.85 -6.66 6.07
CA GLU A 62 -10.47 -7.01 4.79
C GLU A 62 -10.96 -5.73 4.08
N SER A 63 -10.62 -5.58 2.80
CA SER A 63 -11.04 -4.45 1.99
C SER A 63 -11.53 -4.94 0.63
N ILE A 64 -12.85 -5.05 0.51
CA ILE A 64 -13.52 -5.57 -0.69
C ILE A 64 -14.14 -4.40 -1.46
N THR A 65 -13.90 -4.37 -2.77
CA THR A 65 -14.38 -3.35 -3.70
C THR A 65 -14.86 -4.04 -4.96
N SER A 66 -15.95 -3.55 -5.56
CA SER A 66 -16.47 -4.07 -6.83
C SER A 66 -15.75 -3.50 -8.07
N GLU A 67 -15.05 -2.38 -7.91
CA GLU A 67 -14.50 -1.59 -9.01
C GLU A 67 -12.96 -1.58 -8.94
N SER A 68 -12.39 -0.82 -8.00
CA SER A 68 -10.95 -0.71 -7.84
C SER A 68 -10.55 -0.32 -6.42
N GLN A 69 -9.28 -0.55 -6.11
CA GLN A 69 -8.61 -0.05 -4.93
C GLN A 69 -7.38 0.75 -5.34
N ARG A 70 -7.18 1.92 -4.73
CA ARG A 70 -6.07 2.81 -5.05
C ARG A 70 -5.30 3.16 -3.77
N PHE A 71 -4.03 2.77 -3.75
CA PHE A 71 -3.07 3.17 -2.72
C PHE A 71 -1.99 4.03 -3.38
N GLN A 72 -1.96 5.32 -3.05
CA GLN A 72 -1.04 6.27 -3.65
C GLN A 72 -0.21 6.98 -2.58
N ALA A 73 1.11 6.89 -2.72
CA ALA A 73 2.07 7.59 -1.90
C ALA A 73 3.30 7.94 -2.76
N SER A 74 4.13 8.88 -2.31
CA SER A 74 5.43 9.14 -2.94
C SER A 74 6.37 7.93 -2.81
N LYS A 75 6.28 7.24 -1.67
CA LYS A 75 7.03 6.02 -1.34
C LYS A 75 6.09 5.02 -0.68
N THR A 76 6.09 3.79 -1.15
CA THR A 76 5.21 2.72 -0.64
C THR A 76 6.03 1.61 0.03
N TRP A 77 5.48 1.10 1.13
CA TRP A 77 5.90 -0.13 1.79
C TRP A 77 4.73 -1.09 1.81
N MET A 78 4.96 -2.34 1.41
CA MET A 78 3.95 -3.40 1.50
C MET A 78 4.64 -4.70 1.87
N GLY A 79 4.35 -5.24 3.05
CA GLY A 79 4.96 -6.47 3.56
C GLY A 79 5.11 -6.44 5.08
N SER A 80 6.12 -7.14 5.60
CA SER A 80 6.43 -7.17 7.04
C SER A 80 7.34 -6.01 7.44
N GLU A 81 7.82 -5.97 8.69
CA GLU A 81 8.82 -5.01 9.14
C GLU A 81 10.16 -5.16 8.37
N SER A 82 10.54 -6.40 8.05
CA SER A 82 11.83 -6.72 7.44
C SER A 82 11.79 -6.94 5.92
N LEU A 83 10.60 -7.19 5.36
CA LEU A 83 10.43 -7.52 3.95
C LEU A 83 9.40 -6.62 3.28
N ASN A 84 9.83 -5.92 2.24
CA ASN A 84 8.96 -5.14 1.36
C ASN A 84 8.81 -5.85 0.01
N ILE A 85 7.59 -6.12 -0.42
CA ILE A 85 7.29 -6.79 -1.70
C ILE A 85 7.88 -6.02 -2.89
N PHE A 86 7.89 -4.68 -2.84
CA PHE A 86 8.50 -3.89 -3.92
C PHE A 86 10.02 -4.07 -4.00
N LYS A 87 10.68 -4.36 -2.88
CA LYS A 87 12.11 -4.71 -2.85
C LYS A 87 12.35 -6.04 -3.57
N VAL A 88 11.49 -7.04 -3.33
CA VAL A 88 11.55 -8.33 -4.02
C VAL A 88 11.33 -8.16 -5.53
N LEU A 89 10.39 -7.30 -5.92
CA LEU A 89 10.14 -7.02 -7.33
C LEU A 89 11.32 -6.31 -8.02
N CYS A 90 11.97 -5.36 -7.33
CA CYS A 90 13.23 -4.79 -7.82
C CYS A 90 14.29 -5.87 -8.06
N ASP A 91 14.55 -6.71 -7.05
CA ASP A 91 15.59 -7.74 -7.13
C ASP A 91 15.27 -8.76 -8.24
N THR A 92 13.98 -9.01 -8.48
CA THR A 92 13.51 -9.84 -9.60
C THR A 92 13.80 -9.19 -10.95
N LEU A 93 13.58 -7.88 -11.11
CA LEU A 93 13.89 -7.16 -12.36
C LEU A 93 15.40 -7.10 -12.60
N ASP A 94 16.20 -6.90 -11.56
CA ASP A 94 17.66 -6.99 -11.63
C ASP A 94 18.12 -8.38 -12.08
N LEU A 95 17.52 -9.45 -11.53
CA LEU A 95 17.80 -10.83 -11.94
C LEU A 95 17.39 -11.10 -13.40
N ILE A 96 16.24 -10.59 -13.85
CA ILE A 96 15.78 -10.72 -15.23
C ILE A 96 16.74 -10.00 -16.19
N LYS A 97 17.23 -8.80 -15.82
CA LYS A 97 18.25 -8.08 -16.60
C LYS A 97 19.53 -8.90 -16.73
N ALA A 98 20.04 -9.44 -15.63
CA ALA A 98 21.24 -10.27 -15.62
C ALA A 98 21.07 -11.55 -16.44
N MET A 99 19.91 -12.23 -16.31
CA MET A 99 19.57 -13.43 -17.08
C MET A 99 19.55 -13.14 -18.58
N ASN A 100 18.92 -12.05 -19.01
CA ASN A 100 18.89 -11.64 -20.41
C ASN A 100 20.30 -11.36 -20.97
N ALA A 101 21.18 -10.73 -20.18
CA ALA A 101 22.56 -10.51 -20.59
C ALA A 101 23.33 -11.83 -20.75
N GLN A 102 23.17 -12.77 -19.81
CA GLN A 102 23.79 -14.09 -19.88
C GLN A 102 23.32 -14.86 -21.12
N ILE A 103 22.01 -14.87 -21.40
CA ILE A 103 21.45 -15.52 -22.58
C ILE A 103 21.90 -14.79 -23.86
N ALA A 104 21.88 -13.47 -23.94
CA ALA A 104 22.36 -12.76 -25.14
C ALA A 104 23.83 -13.09 -25.46
N SER A 105 24.64 -13.36 -24.43
CA SER A 105 26.06 -13.70 -24.57
C SER A 105 26.36 -15.19 -24.77
N HIS A 106 25.37 -16.08 -24.61
CA HIS A 106 25.61 -17.52 -24.76
C HIS A 106 25.78 -17.90 -26.23
N SER A 107 26.61 -18.91 -26.49
CA SER A 107 26.93 -19.37 -27.84
C SER A 107 26.64 -20.86 -28.00
N HIS A 108 26.06 -21.24 -29.13
CA HIS A 108 25.89 -22.64 -29.53
C HIS A 108 27.01 -23.10 -30.47
N GLY A 109 27.17 -24.43 -30.57
CA GLY A 109 28.03 -25.06 -31.57
C GLY A 109 27.38 -25.12 -32.97
N GLY A 110 27.01 -26.33 -33.41
CA GLY A 110 26.50 -26.59 -34.76
C GLY A 110 25.14 -25.95 -35.10
N THR A 111 24.80 -25.96 -36.40
CA THR A 111 23.70 -25.21 -37.03
C THR A 111 22.36 -25.95 -37.07
N PRO A 112 21.22 -25.23 -37.20
CA PRO A 112 21.08 -23.77 -37.24
C PRO A 112 21.17 -23.12 -35.84
N ILE A 113 21.92 -22.02 -35.76
CA ILE A 113 22.10 -21.26 -34.51
C ILE A 113 20.94 -20.28 -34.38
N PRO A 114 20.33 -20.15 -33.18
CA PRO A 114 19.36 -19.09 -32.90
C PRO A 114 19.94 -17.68 -33.12
N ASP A 115 19.17 -16.78 -33.74
CA ASP A 115 19.57 -15.40 -34.04
C ASP A 115 18.95 -14.35 -33.11
N ASN A 116 18.40 -14.78 -31.96
CA ASN A 116 17.60 -13.96 -31.06
C ASN A 116 18.40 -13.21 -29.95
N ALA A 117 19.72 -13.13 -30.05
CA ALA A 117 20.58 -12.50 -29.04
C ALA A 117 20.28 -10.99 -28.86
N LYS A 118 19.87 -10.33 -29.96
CA LYS A 118 19.50 -8.91 -29.94
C LYS A 118 18.23 -8.67 -29.14
N GLU A 119 17.26 -9.56 -29.26
CA GLU A 119 15.99 -9.53 -28.56
C GLU A 119 16.21 -9.65 -27.05
N PHE A 120 17.01 -10.63 -26.61
CA PHE A 120 17.40 -10.75 -25.19
C PHE A 120 18.09 -9.50 -24.68
N SER A 121 18.99 -8.89 -25.46
CA SER A 121 19.65 -7.63 -25.07
C SER A 121 18.63 -6.49 -24.87
N LEU A 122 17.64 -6.38 -25.76
CA LEU A 122 16.57 -5.38 -25.65
C LEU A 122 15.66 -5.65 -24.45
N ASP A 123 15.35 -6.91 -24.14
CA ASP A 123 14.53 -7.27 -22.98
C ASP A 123 15.27 -6.99 -21.65
N GLY A 124 16.59 -7.17 -21.61
CA GLY A 124 17.42 -6.73 -20.48
C GLY A 124 17.34 -5.21 -20.25
N LEU A 125 17.34 -4.40 -21.31
CA LEU A 125 17.17 -2.95 -21.22
C LEU A 125 15.76 -2.56 -20.75
N LYS A 126 14.71 -3.27 -21.20
CA LYS A 126 13.34 -3.05 -20.71
C LYS A 126 13.23 -3.30 -19.20
N ALA A 127 13.82 -4.39 -18.71
CA ALA A 127 13.86 -4.69 -17.28
C ALA A 127 14.56 -3.58 -16.47
N ASP A 128 15.67 -3.04 -17.00
CA ASP A 128 16.41 -1.94 -16.38
C ASP A 128 15.61 -0.63 -16.26
N ILE A 129 14.81 -0.31 -17.28
CA ILE A 129 13.89 0.85 -17.26
C ILE A 129 12.81 0.66 -16.19
N LEU A 130 12.15 -0.50 -16.16
CA LEU A 130 11.11 -0.80 -15.18
C LEU A 130 11.64 -0.75 -13.74
N LEU A 131 12.84 -1.30 -13.53
CA LEU A 131 13.55 -1.24 -12.26
C LEU A 131 13.80 0.20 -11.82
N SER A 132 14.23 1.06 -12.74
CA SER A 132 14.50 2.48 -12.47
C SER A 132 13.24 3.23 -12.05
N GLU A 133 12.10 2.95 -12.70
CA GLU A 133 10.81 3.53 -12.30
C GLU A 133 10.35 3.01 -10.93
N LEU A 134 10.46 1.71 -10.68
CA LEU A 134 10.05 1.11 -9.40
C LEU A 134 10.88 1.62 -8.20
N LYS A 135 12.19 1.83 -8.42
CA LYS A 135 13.10 2.43 -7.43
C LYS A 135 12.64 3.83 -6.99
N LYS A 136 11.96 4.60 -7.86
CA LYS A 136 11.45 5.94 -7.52
C LYS A 136 10.30 5.90 -6.52
N VAL A 137 9.51 4.83 -6.47
CA VAL A 137 8.29 4.74 -5.63
C VAL A 137 8.42 3.78 -4.44
N THR A 138 9.58 3.15 -4.25
CA THR A 138 9.82 2.20 -3.15
C THR A 138 10.53 2.85 -1.97
N HIS A 139 10.09 2.57 -0.74
CA HIS A 139 10.63 3.14 0.51
C HIS A 139 12.08 2.74 0.80
N LEU A 140 12.52 1.55 0.37
CA LEU A 140 13.92 1.10 0.49
C LEU A 140 14.67 1.27 -0.82
N LYS A 141 15.96 1.63 -0.73
CA LYS A 141 16.88 1.52 -1.86
C LYS A 141 16.96 0.04 -2.24
N CYS A 142 16.44 -0.29 -3.42
CA CYS A 142 16.70 -1.60 -4.01
C CYS A 142 18.22 -1.77 -4.16
N VAL A 143 18.73 -2.94 -3.78
CA VAL A 143 20.19 -3.17 -3.67
C VAL A 143 20.78 -2.99 -5.06
N THR A 144 21.71 -2.06 -5.19
CA THR A 144 22.67 -2.07 -6.29
C THR A 144 23.84 -2.91 -5.81
N ASN A 145 24.00 -4.12 -6.37
CA ASN A 145 25.32 -4.75 -6.33
C ASN A 145 26.31 -3.88 -7.12
#